data_AF-A0ABD3RBC4-F1
#
_entry.id   AF-A0ABD3RBC4-F1
#
_cell.length_a   1.000
_cell.length_b   1.000
_cell.length_c   1.000
_cell.angle_alpha   90.00
_cell.angle_beta   90.00
_cell.angle_gamma   90.00
#
_symmetry.space_group_name_H-M   'P 1'
#
loop_
_entity.id
_entity.type
_entity.pdbx_description
1 polymer ?
#
loop_
_entity_poly.entity_id
_entity_poly.type
_entity_poly.pdbx_seq_one_letter_code
_entity_poly.pdbx_strand_id
1 'polypeptide(L)'
;MPPEVCGPDAEGSKIEHLLAQTTDNNDGRVTKFIKRDKPLLVAIAGLLLLMNTPKVGMVLYPFKIFSTWIHELAHGMAAVLIGGGVSKLLIYPDTSGLAWTFTSGSSFERGFVASAGYTGTAVLGMILLLFRRTHRGPTIGAIGIGVAIILSCLLYVRNLFGLVYLPIFAGFLIVCAWKLSANHVRYLYSFLAATCSFNAVDNISELFGGVGYVNGEVSENDAMAVAEQWGGTNIMWASIWFVFALVCSAIGLLFAFDGITYKKHEWRQKSSNEGKEHQPNAISVDSQKADSATYLKVGASTSQPWVKNPHKASEPTSGDYQLDNVDNDVLNGTGVQSELLKKKNFWTWRKKQSNK
;
A
#
# COMPACT_ATOMS: atom_id res chain seq x y z
N MET A 1 45.51 5.27 -26.10
CA MET A 1 45.79 6.37 -25.16
C MET A 1 45.41 7.66 -25.85
N PRO A 2 44.52 8.51 -25.30
CA PRO A 2 44.35 9.85 -25.85
C PRO A 2 45.61 10.68 -25.55
N PRO A 3 45.98 11.63 -26.41
CA PRO A 3 47.18 12.45 -26.20
C PRO A 3 47.03 13.33 -24.95
N GLU A 4 48.06 13.32 -24.13
CA GLU A 4 48.20 14.05 -22.88
C GLU A 4 48.49 15.53 -23.21
N VAL A 5 47.45 16.37 -23.15
CA VAL A 5 47.57 17.82 -23.28
C VAL A 5 47.89 18.38 -21.89
N CYS A 6 49.18 18.55 -21.61
CA CYS A 6 49.69 19.28 -20.44
C CYS A 6 50.00 20.73 -20.84
N GLY A 7 48.99 21.60 -20.69
CA GLY A 7 49.12 23.06 -20.76
C GLY A 7 48.31 23.71 -19.61
N PRO A 8 48.64 24.94 -19.17
CA PRO A 8 47.93 25.65 -18.08
C PRO A 8 46.43 25.89 -18.34
N ASP A 9 46.01 25.70 -19.59
CA ASP A 9 44.66 25.78 -20.16
C ASP A 9 43.92 24.41 -20.14
N ALA A 10 44.62 23.30 -19.86
CA ALA A 10 44.03 21.98 -19.71
C ALA A 10 43.28 21.79 -18.38
N GLU A 11 43.67 22.54 -17.34
CA GLU A 11 42.98 22.52 -16.05
C GLU A 11 41.64 23.28 -16.13
N GLY A 12 41.62 24.42 -16.85
CA GLY A 12 40.40 25.17 -17.14
C GLY A 12 39.39 24.38 -17.96
N SER A 13 39.83 23.69 -19.03
CA SER A 13 38.92 22.86 -19.83
C SER A 13 38.42 21.61 -19.08
N LYS A 14 39.24 21.02 -18.20
CA LYS A 14 38.79 19.96 -17.28
C LYS A 14 37.74 20.47 -16.30
N ILE A 15 37.93 21.64 -15.71
CA ILE A 15 36.96 22.23 -14.78
C ILE A 15 35.66 22.57 -15.52
N GLU A 16 35.72 23.17 -16.71
CA GLU A 16 34.52 23.43 -17.52
C GLU A 16 33.80 22.14 -17.94
N HIS A 17 34.54 21.11 -18.35
CA HIS A 17 33.96 19.82 -18.71
C HIS A 17 33.34 19.10 -17.50
N LEU A 18 33.96 19.21 -16.31
CA LEU A 18 33.40 18.68 -15.07
C LEU A 18 32.16 19.47 -14.61
N LEU A 19 32.14 20.79 -14.78
CA LEU A 19 30.99 21.65 -14.49
C LEU A 19 29.84 21.38 -15.47
N ALA A 20 30.13 21.17 -16.75
CA ALA A 20 29.14 20.80 -17.76
C ALA A 20 28.54 19.41 -17.51
N GLN A 21 29.37 18.43 -17.13
CA GLN A 21 28.87 17.07 -16.80
C GLN A 21 28.09 17.02 -15.48
N THR A 22 28.38 17.88 -14.51
CA THR A 22 27.64 17.93 -13.24
C THR A 22 26.30 18.66 -13.37
N THR A 23 26.20 19.67 -14.23
CA THR A 23 24.95 20.41 -14.48
C THR A 23 23.99 19.65 -15.39
N ASP A 24 24.45 19.11 -16.53
CA ASP A 24 23.60 18.39 -17.49
C ASP A 24 22.98 17.10 -16.92
N ASN A 25 23.77 16.36 -16.12
CA ASN A 25 23.32 15.07 -15.59
C ASN A 25 22.30 15.24 -14.44
N ASN A 26 22.32 16.37 -13.73
CA ASN A 26 21.35 16.66 -12.66
C ASN A 26 19.99 17.04 -13.24
N ASP A 27 19.97 17.86 -14.29
CA ASP A 27 18.75 18.26 -15.00
C ASP A 27 18.05 17.06 -15.64
N GLY A 28 18.82 16.12 -16.22
CA GLY A 28 18.30 14.86 -16.76
C GLY A 28 17.70 13.94 -15.68
N ARG A 29 18.32 13.86 -14.49
CA ARG A 29 17.82 13.04 -13.37
C ARG A 29 16.55 13.62 -12.77
N VAL A 30 16.50 14.92 -12.53
CA VAL A 30 15.33 15.60 -11.95
C VAL A 30 14.15 15.56 -12.91
N THR A 31 14.35 15.87 -14.18
CA THR A 31 13.26 15.80 -15.19
C THR A 31 12.73 14.37 -15.38
N LYS A 32 13.61 13.36 -15.33
CA LYS A 32 13.21 11.95 -15.36
C LYS A 32 12.45 11.53 -14.10
N PHE A 33 12.86 12.02 -12.92
CA PHE A 33 12.13 11.81 -11.66
C PHE A 33 10.73 12.43 -11.72
N ILE A 34 10.63 13.71 -12.11
CA ILE A 34 9.36 14.44 -12.22
C ILE A 34 8.41 13.76 -13.22
N LYS A 35 8.92 13.35 -14.39
CA LYS A 35 8.08 12.65 -15.38
C LYS A 35 7.62 11.28 -14.89
N ARG A 36 8.40 10.59 -14.07
CA ARG A 36 8.10 9.23 -13.59
C ARG A 36 7.17 9.22 -12.37
N ASP A 37 7.25 10.22 -11.51
CA ASP A 37 6.46 10.33 -10.27
C ASP A 37 5.40 11.43 -10.30
N LYS A 38 4.91 11.81 -11.48
CA LYS A 38 3.80 12.78 -11.62
C LYS A 38 2.64 12.52 -10.65
N PRO A 39 2.15 11.28 -10.44
CA PRO A 39 1.05 11.04 -9.50
C PRO A 39 1.38 11.38 -8.05
N LEU A 40 2.60 11.12 -7.62
CA LEU A 40 3.06 11.44 -6.28
C LEU A 40 3.27 12.95 -6.10
N LEU A 41 3.87 13.61 -7.09
CA LEU A 41 4.06 15.07 -7.04
C LEU A 41 2.72 15.81 -7.02
N VAL A 42 1.76 15.37 -7.82
CA VAL A 42 0.39 15.89 -7.80
C VAL A 42 -0.27 15.64 -6.45
N ALA A 43 -0.06 14.47 -5.85
CA ALA A 43 -0.60 14.17 -4.53
C ALA A 43 -0.02 15.07 -3.44
N ILE A 44 1.30 15.24 -3.40
CA ILE A 44 1.99 16.12 -2.43
C ILE A 44 1.57 17.58 -2.62
N ALA A 45 1.58 18.08 -3.86
CA ALA A 45 1.14 19.43 -4.16
C ALA A 45 -0.33 19.66 -3.78
N GLY A 46 -1.20 18.69 -4.10
CA GLY A 46 -2.60 18.70 -3.70
C GLY A 46 -2.76 18.76 -2.19
N LEU A 47 -2.03 17.93 -1.44
CA LEU A 47 -2.06 17.92 0.02
C LEU A 47 -1.65 19.29 0.60
N LEU A 48 -0.53 19.86 0.16
CA LEU A 48 -0.05 21.16 0.62
C LEU A 48 -1.05 22.30 0.32
N LEU A 49 -1.64 22.30 -0.87
CA LEU A 49 -2.64 23.30 -1.27
C LEU A 49 -3.94 23.17 -0.45
N LEU A 50 -4.39 21.92 -0.24
CA LEU A 50 -5.61 21.62 0.52
C LEU A 50 -5.45 21.96 2.00
N MET A 51 -4.28 21.69 2.59
CA MET A 51 -3.96 22.03 3.98
C MET A 51 -3.97 23.54 4.22
N ASN A 52 -3.52 24.34 3.24
CA ASN A 52 -3.47 25.80 3.38
C ASN A 52 -4.82 26.49 3.09
N THR A 53 -5.83 25.76 2.62
CA THR A 53 -7.11 26.35 2.18
C THR A 53 -8.29 25.82 3.02
N PRO A 54 -8.79 26.56 4.02
CA PRO A 54 -9.77 26.06 5.01
C PRO A 54 -11.07 25.51 4.38
N LYS A 55 -11.59 26.14 3.32
CA LYS A 55 -12.84 25.72 2.67
C LYS A 55 -12.68 24.45 1.82
N VAL A 56 -11.48 24.19 1.30
CA VAL A 56 -11.19 23.04 0.43
C VAL A 56 -10.61 21.87 1.22
N GLY A 57 -10.13 22.11 2.44
CA GLY A 57 -9.65 21.09 3.37
C GLY A 57 -10.67 20.00 3.71
N MET A 58 -11.98 20.24 3.50
CA MET A 58 -13.00 19.17 3.62
C MET A 58 -12.76 18.00 2.67
N VAL A 59 -12.09 18.21 1.54
CA VAL A 59 -11.71 17.12 0.62
C VAL A 59 -10.70 16.17 1.28
N LEU A 60 -9.90 16.65 2.24
CA LEU A 60 -8.96 15.81 3.01
C LEU A 60 -9.66 14.98 4.07
N TYR A 61 -10.87 15.34 4.48
CA TYR A 61 -11.61 14.66 5.55
C TYR A 61 -11.64 13.12 5.43
N PRO A 62 -12.03 12.51 4.29
CA PRO A 62 -11.96 11.04 4.13
C PRO A 62 -10.58 10.46 4.31
N PHE A 63 -9.55 11.17 3.87
CA PHE A 63 -8.16 10.72 3.96
C PHE A 63 -7.59 10.88 5.36
N LYS A 64 -8.02 11.92 6.11
CA LYS A 64 -7.71 12.08 7.53
C LYS A 64 -8.32 10.94 8.34
N ILE A 65 -9.62 10.66 8.16
CA ILE A 65 -10.29 9.52 8.81
C ILE A 65 -9.59 8.20 8.49
N PHE A 66 -9.17 8.01 7.23
CA PHE A 66 -8.39 6.85 6.83
C PHE A 66 -7.05 6.77 7.58
N SER A 67 -6.31 7.87 7.68
CA SER A 67 -5.03 7.92 8.42
C SER A 67 -5.22 7.61 9.90
N THR A 68 -6.24 8.19 10.54
CA THR A 68 -6.61 7.89 11.93
C THR A 68 -6.97 6.43 12.09
N TRP A 69 -7.75 5.84 11.17
CA TRP A 69 -8.08 4.42 11.23
C TRP A 69 -6.82 3.53 11.16
N ILE A 70 -5.85 3.86 10.29
CA ILE A 70 -4.57 3.15 10.23
C ILE A 70 -3.81 3.26 11.55
N HIS A 71 -3.77 4.45 12.14
CA HIS A 71 -3.11 4.72 13.43
C HIS A 71 -3.70 3.86 14.54
N GLU A 72 -5.02 3.89 14.71
CA GLU A 72 -5.71 3.09 15.72
C GLU A 72 -5.59 1.59 15.46
N LEU A 73 -5.65 1.17 14.19
CA LEU A 73 -5.44 -0.22 13.81
C LEU A 73 -4.01 -0.68 14.15
N ALA A 74 -3.01 0.18 14.00
CA ALA A 74 -1.62 -0.16 14.29
C ALA A 74 -1.39 -0.43 15.78
N HIS A 75 -2.01 0.34 16.69
CA HIS A 75 -2.05 -0.02 18.11
C HIS A 75 -2.66 -1.40 18.33
N GLY A 76 -3.79 -1.67 17.68
CA GLY A 76 -4.47 -2.96 17.80
C GLY A 76 -3.63 -4.13 17.30
N MET A 77 -2.99 -3.99 16.14
CA MET A 77 -2.09 -4.99 15.57
C MET A 77 -0.88 -5.23 16.47
N ALA A 78 -0.26 -4.18 17.01
CA ALA A 78 0.84 -4.31 17.96
C ALA A 78 0.43 -5.04 19.23
N ALA A 79 -0.78 -4.78 19.75
CA ALA A 79 -1.30 -5.47 20.93
C ALA A 79 -1.47 -6.97 20.66
N VAL A 80 -2.02 -7.35 19.51
CA VAL A 80 -2.17 -8.76 19.11
C VAL A 80 -0.80 -9.42 18.92
N LEU A 81 0.17 -8.72 18.32
CA LEU A 81 1.52 -9.26 18.08
C LEU A 81 2.27 -9.61 19.37
N ILE A 82 2.01 -8.89 20.46
CA ILE A 82 2.63 -9.15 21.77
C ILE A 82 1.74 -10.10 22.64
N GLY A 83 0.80 -10.81 22.02
CA GLY A 83 -0.06 -11.77 22.72
C GLY A 83 -1.17 -11.14 23.56
N GLY A 84 -1.42 -9.85 23.38
CA GLY A 84 -2.61 -9.15 23.87
C GLY A 84 -3.77 -9.24 22.89
N GLY A 85 -4.62 -8.21 22.87
CA GLY A 85 -5.74 -8.14 21.94
C GLY A 85 -6.39 -6.76 21.89
N VAL A 86 -7.44 -6.69 21.07
CA VAL A 86 -8.23 -5.49 20.83
C VAL A 86 -9.65 -5.73 21.31
N SER A 87 -10.13 -4.89 22.22
CA SER A 87 -11.51 -4.93 22.70
C SER A 87 -12.45 -4.22 21.74
N LYS A 88 -12.09 -2.98 21.34
CA LYS A 88 -12.87 -2.18 20.39
C LYS A 88 -12.03 -1.07 19.77
N LEU A 89 -12.43 -0.67 18.57
CA LEU A 89 -11.92 0.47 17.82
C LEU A 89 -13.04 1.49 17.69
N LEU A 90 -12.77 2.76 17.98
CA LEU A 90 -13.72 3.86 17.86
C LEU A 90 -13.10 4.92 16.94
N ILE A 91 -13.84 5.36 15.93
CA ILE A 91 -13.42 6.41 15.00
C ILE A 91 -14.46 7.53 15.02
N TYR A 92 -14.08 8.77 15.24
CA TYR A 92 -15.02 9.86 15.46
C TYR A 92 -15.08 10.86 14.29
N PRO A 93 -16.18 11.65 14.17
CA PRO A 93 -16.33 12.63 13.11
C PRO A 93 -15.37 13.83 13.19
N ASP A 94 -14.72 14.04 14.33
CA ASP A 94 -13.70 15.08 14.53
C ASP A 94 -12.31 14.63 14.07
N THR A 95 -12.23 13.52 13.32
CA THR A 95 -10.99 12.87 12.87
C THR A 95 -10.14 12.22 13.96
N SER A 96 -10.62 12.21 15.20
CA SER A 96 -9.98 11.48 16.30
C SER A 96 -10.35 9.99 16.31
N GLY A 97 -9.52 9.20 16.97
CA GLY A 97 -9.68 7.76 17.11
C GLY A 97 -9.40 7.30 18.53
N LEU A 98 -9.84 6.09 18.85
CA LEU A 98 -9.48 5.41 20.08
C LEU A 98 -9.51 3.88 19.94
N ALA A 99 -8.34 3.28 20.08
CA ALA A 99 -8.16 1.83 20.20
C ALA A 99 -8.13 1.39 21.66
N TRP A 100 -9.08 0.54 22.04
CA TRP A 100 -9.08 -0.14 23.33
C TRP A 100 -8.32 -1.45 23.21
N THR A 101 -7.05 -1.44 23.60
CA THR A 101 -6.18 -2.61 23.59
C THR A 101 -5.97 -3.13 25.01
N PHE A 102 -5.66 -4.42 25.11
CA PHE A 102 -5.24 -5.04 26.36
C PHE A 102 -4.00 -5.89 26.09
N THR A 103 -3.07 -5.88 27.03
CA THR A 103 -1.86 -6.70 26.97
C THR A 103 -1.56 -7.22 28.38
N SER A 104 -1.16 -8.49 28.47
CA SER A 104 -0.65 -9.08 29.72
C SER A 104 0.79 -8.67 30.00
N GLY A 105 1.37 -7.83 29.16
CA GLY A 105 2.79 -7.53 29.13
C GLY A 105 3.33 -6.58 30.21
N SER A 106 4.65 -6.60 30.31
CA SER A 106 5.55 -5.65 30.97
C SER A 106 5.37 -4.22 30.44
N SER A 107 5.97 -3.24 31.13
CA SER A 107 5.99 -1.84 30.67
C SER A 107 6.59 -1.69 29.28
N PHE A 108 7.56 -2.55 28.92
CA PHE A 108 8.13 -2.55 27.57
C PHE A 108 7.05 -2.79 26.51
N GLU A 109 6.23 -3.82 26.69
CA GLU A 109 5.21 -4.24 25.72
C GLU A 109 4.09 -3.20 25.61
N ARG A 110 3.73 -2.55 26.72
CA ARG A 110 2.75 -1.44 26.74
C ARG A 110 3.25 -0.24 25.96
N GLY A 111 4.50 0.17 26.18
CA GLY A 111 5.09 1.27 25.41
C GLY A 111 5.25 0.92 23.93
N PHE A 112 5.49 -0.35 23.57
CA PHE A 112 5.53 -0.76 22.16
C PHE A 112 4.16 -0.59 21.50
N VAL A 113 3.11 -1.05 22.17
CA VAL A 113 1.73 -0.87 21.69
C VAL A 113 1.39 0.62 21.56
N ALA A 114 1.73 1.46 22.55
CA ALA A 114 1.52 2.90 22.47
C ALA A 114 2.36 3.59 21.38
N SER A 115 3.57 3.09 21.08
CA SER A 115 4.40 3.61 19.99
C SER A 115 3.89 3.21 18.60
N ALA A 116 3.02 2.20 18.50
CA ALA A 116 2.66 1.57 17.24
C ALA A 116 1.80 2.44 16.32
N GLY A 117 1.04 3.40 16.85
CA GLY A 117 0.18 4.27 16.05
C GLY A 117 0.96 5.06 15.00
N TYR A 118 1.87 5.91 15.46
CA TYR A 118 2.71 6.73 14.58
C TYR A 118 3.67 5.89 13.74
N THR A 119 4.34 4.90 14.35
CA THR A 119 5.32 4.07 13.64
C THR A 119 4.67 3.16 12.60
N GLY A 120 3.53 2.55 12.92
CA GLY A 120 2.77 1.69 12.01
C GLY A 120 2.18 2.47 10.85
N THR A 121 1.64 3.67 11.09
CA THR A 121 1.16 4.55 10.02
C THR A 121 2.28 4.95 9.05
N ALA A 122 3.47 5.28 9.59
CA ALA A 122 4.65 5.58 8.79
C ALA A 122 5.13 4.38 7.96
N VAL A 123 5.19 3.19 8.55
CA VAL A 123 5.57 1.95 7.87
C VAL A 123 4.58 1.64 6.74
N LEU A 124 3.29 1.80 6.98
CA LEU A 124 2.28 1.52 5.97
C LEU A 124 2.34 2.56 4.85
N GLY A 125 2.54 3.85 5.15
CA GLY A 125 2.86 4.88 4.16
C GLY A 125 4.07 4.53 3.29
N MET A 126 5.16 4.06 3.89
CA MET A 126 6.34 3.56 3.16
C MET A 126 5.99 2.40 2.23
N ILE A 127 5.24 1.39 2.70
CA ILE A 127 4.82 0.25 1.88
C ILE A 127 4.00 0.73 0.68
N LEU A 128 3.03 1.62 0.89
CA LEU A 128 2.23 2.18 -0.19
C LEU A 128 3.11 2.94 -1.20
N LEU A 129 4.07 3.73 -0.72
CA LEU A 129 5.02 4.42 -1.58
C LEU A 129 5.90 3.45 -2.38
N LEU A 130 6.36 2.34 -1.79
CA LEU A 130 7.19 1.34 -2.47
C LEU A 130 6.45 0.68 -3.64
N PHE A 131 5.17 0.35 -3.47
CA PHE A 131 4.38 -0.35 -4.49
C PHE A 131 3.69 0.58 -5.50
N ARG A 132 3.74 1.91 -5.32
CA ARG A 132 3.03 2.89 -6.17
C ARG A 132 3.34 2.77 -7.68
N ARG A 133 4.56 2.36 -8.02
CA ARG A 133 5.07 2.27 -9.40
C ARG A 133 4.88 0.89 -10.03
N THR A 134 4.22 -0.05 -9.36
CA THR A 134 3.99 -1.37 -9.93
C THR A 134 2.76 -1.37 -10.86
N HIS A 135 2.65 -2.40 -11.71
CA HIS A 135 1.51 -2.51 -12.63
C HIS A 135 0.19 -2.77 -11.90
N ARG A 136 0.19 -3.67 -10.91
CA ARG A 136 -1.01 -4.07 -10.17
C ARG A 136 -1.03 -3.66 -8.70
N GLY A 137 0.08 -3.18 -8.12
CA GLY A 137 0.15 -2.85 -6.69
C GLY A 137 -0.84 -1.76 -6.25
N PRO A 138 -1.06 -0.65 -7.00
CA PRO A 138 -2.08 0.32 -6.63
C PRO A 138 -3.49 -0.25 -6.58
N THR A 139 -3.85 -1.11 -7.53
CA THR A 139 -5.17 -1.78 -7.59
C THR A 139 -5.32 -2.80 -6.47
N ILE A 140 -4.34 -3.72 -6.32
CA ILE A 140 -4.36 -4.76 -5.29
C ILE A 140 -4.30 -4.13 -3.90
N GLY A 141 -3.47 -3.09 -3.72
CA GLY A 141 -3.33 -2.37 -2.48
C GLY A 141 -4.59 -1.60 -2.09
N ALA A 142 -5.25 -0.92 -3.03
CA ALA A 142 -6.53 -0.27 -2.75
C ALA A 142 -7.63 -1.27 -2.34
N ILE A 143 -7.71 -2.43 -3.02
CA ILE A 143 -8.62 -3.52 -2.64
C ILE A 143 -8.24 -4.08 -1.27
N GLY A 144 -6.96 -4.35 -1.03
CA GLY A 144 -6.46 -4.88 0.23
C GLY A 144 -6.77 -3.96 1.42
N ILE A 145 -6.59 -2.65 1.24
CA ILE A 145 -7.00 -1.64 2.23
C ILE A 145 -8.52 -1.71 2.45
N GLY A 146 -9.33 -1.73 1.38
CA GLY A 146 -10.79 -1.82 1.51
C GLY A 146 -11.25 -3.08 2.26
N VAL A 147 -10.65 -4.24 1.95
CA VAL A 147 -10.93 -5.50 2.66
C VAL A 147 -10.50 -5.43 4.12
N ALA A 148 -9.32 -4.87 4.42
CA ALA A 148 -8.85 -4.69 5.79
C ALA A 148 -9.77 -3.78 6.60
N ILE A 149 -10.30 -2.71 5.98
CA ILE A 149 -11.30 -1.85 6.61
C ILE A 149 -12.56 -2.64 6.96
N ILE A 150 -13.14 -3.38 6.00
CA ILE A 150 -14.36 -4.19 6.22
C ILE A 150 -14.12 -5.20 7.34
N LEU A 151 -13.00 -5.92 7.31
CA LEU A 151 -12.64 -6.90 8.34
C LEU A 151 -12.51 -6.24 9.72
N SER A 152 -11.84 -5.09 9.81
CA SER A 152 -11.74 -4.35 11.06
C SER A 152 -13.11 -3.87 11.57
N CYS A 153 -14.04 -3.54 10.67
CA CYS A 153 -15.39 -3.14 11.05
C CYS A 153 -16.17 -4.29 11.69
N LEU A 154 -16.06 -5.49 11.11
CA LEU A 154 -16.69 -6.69 11.65
C LEU A 154 -16.09 -7.06 13.02
N LEU A 155 -14.76 -7.07 13.12
CA LEU A 155 -14.07 -7.59 14.30
C LEU A 155 -13.95 -6.59 15.46
N TYR A 156 -13.70 -5.31 15.18
CA TYR A 156 -13.23 -4.37 16.20
C TYR A 156 -13.99 -3.06 16.27
N VAL A 157 -14.53 -2.52 15.17
CA VAL A 157 -15.22 -1.21 15.21
C VAL A 157 -16.56 -1.33 15.93
N ARG A 158 -16.79 -0.49 16.94
CA ARG A 158 -18.00 -0.58 17.80
C ARG A 158 -18.76 0.74 17.96
N ASN A 159 -18.53 1.73 17.09
CA ASN A 159 -19.28 2.98 17.08
C ASN A 159 -20.00 3.22 15.75
N LEU A 160 -21.16 3.88 15.81
CA LEU A 160 -22.04 4.06 14.65
C LEU A 160 -21.36 4.79 13.49
N PHE A 161 -20.64 5.89 13.78
CA PHE A 161 -19.93 6.63 12.74
C PHE A 161 -18.92 5.74 12.01
N GLY A 162 -18.08 5.01 12.75
CA GLY A 162 -17.11 4.09 12.15
C GLY A 162 -17.78 2.99 11.34
N LEU A 163 -18.84 2.37 11.86
CA LEU A 163 -19.58 1.30 11.19
C LEU A 163 -20.30 1.74 9.90
N VAL A 164 -20.60 3.02 9.73
CA VAL A 164 -21.19 3.56 8.49
C VAL A 164 -20.10 4.09 7.57
N TYR A 165 -19.24 4.96 8.07
CA TYR A 165 -18.28 5.69 7.26
C TYR A 165 -17.19 4.79 6.68
N LEU A 166 -16.60 3.91 7.49
CA LEU A 166 -15.48 3.07 7.06
C LEU A 166 -15.90 2.08 5.96
N PRO A 167 -17.04 1.35 6.04
CA PRO A 167 -17.48 0.50 4.93
C PRO A 167 -17.81 1.28 3.66
N ILE A 168 -18.36 2.49 3.76
CA ILE A 168 -18.57 3.36 2.58
C ILE A 168 -17.23 3.71 1.93
N PHE A 169 -16.24 4.11 2.72
CA PHE A 169 -14.91 4.42 2.21
C PHE A 169 -14.21 3.19 1.62
N ALA A 170 -14.35 2.03 2.26
CA ALA A 170 -13.86 0.76 1.74
C ALA A 170 -14.50 0.39 0.39
N GLY A 171 -15.83 0.53 0.29
CA GLY A 171 -16.58 0.33 -0.93
C GLY A 171 -16.12 1.29 -2.04
N PHE A 172 -15.90 2.56 -1.71
CA PHE A 172 -15.32 3.54 -2.62
C PHE A 172 -13.95 3.08 -3.16
N LEU A 173 -13.03 2.65 -2.30
CA LEU A 173 -11.71 2.17 -2.73
C LEU A 173 -11.80 0.95 -3.66
N ILE A 174 -12.65 -0.02 -3.33
CA ILE A 174 -12.85 -1.25 -4.12
C ILE A 174 -13.50 -0.92 -5.46
N VAL A 175 -14.53 -0.07 -5.49
CA VAL A 175 -15.18 0.36 -6.72
C VAL A 175 -14.22 1.16 -7.60
N CYS A 176 -13.43 2.07 -7.03
CA CYS A 176 -12.38 2.78 -7.75
C CYS A 176 -11.37 1.80 -8.36
N ALA A 177 -10.92 0.80 -7.60
CA ALA A 177 -9.99 -0.21 -8.10
C ALA A 177 -10.58 -1.08 -9.21
N TRP A 178 -11.90 -1.31 -9.21
CA TRP A 178 -12.60 -2.12 -10.21
C TRP A 178 -12.99 -1.34 -11.49
N LYS A 179 -13.46 -0.10 -11.35
CA LYS A 179 -14.04 0.69 -12.44
C LYS A 179 -13.05 1.67 -13.08
N LEU A 180 -12.09 2.21 -12.34
CA LEU A 180 -11.18 3.21 -12.87
C LEU A 180 -10.00 2.59 -13.62
N SER A 181 -9.45 3.33 -14.57
CA SER A 181 -8.21 2.91 -15.22
C SER A 181 -7.05 2.91 -14.22
N ALA A 182 -6.07 2.03 -14.44
CA ALA A 182 -4.90 1.86 -13.57
C ALA A 182 -4.15 3.18 -13.29
N ASN A 183 -4.20 4.14 -14.23
CA ASN A 183 -3.60 5.46 -14.03
C ASN A 183 -4.33 6.28 -12.97
N HIS A 184 -5.66 6.32 -12.96
CA HIS A 184 -6.41 7.07 -11.94
C HIS A 184 -6.28 6.43 -10.56
N VAL A 185 -6.30 5.10 -10.48
CA VAL A 185 -6.06 4.36 -9.23
C VAL A 185 -4.67 4.69 -8.67
N ARG A 186 -3.65 4.90 -9.51
CA ARG A 186 -2.32 5.34 -9.06
C ARG A 186 -2.32 6.71 -8.40
N TYR A 187 -3.11 7.67 -8.90
CA TYR A 187 -3.22 8.98 -8.25
C TYR A 187 -3.87 8.84 -6.88
N LEU A 188 -5.00 8.13 -6.79
CA LEU A 188 -5.67 7.86 -5.51
C LEU A 188 -4.74 7.14 -4.52
N TYR A 189 -4.06 6.10 -4.98
CA TYR A 189 -3.15 5.31 -4.16
C TYR A 189 -1.92 6.11 -3.70
N SER A 190 -1.37 6.96 -4.57
CA SER A 190 -0.27 7.86 -4.20
C SER A 190 -0.74 8.92 -3.19
N PHE A 191 -2.00 9.34 -3.27
CA PHE A 191 -2.60 10.27 -2.32
C PHE A 191 -2.82 9.63 -0.93
N LEU A 192 -3.30 8.38 -0.89
CA LEU A 192 -3.37 7.59 0.34
C LEU A 192 -1.98 7.43 0.97
N ALA A 193 -0.99 7.07 0.15
CA ALA A 193 0.39 6.91 0.59
C ALA A 193 0.97 8.21 1.18
N ALA A 194 0.77 9.33 0.48
CA ALA A 194 1.20 10.65 0.96
C ALA A 194 0.50 11.01 2.27
N THR A 195 -0.81 10.76 2.39
CA THR A 195 -1.55 11.06 3.62
C THR A 195 -0.98 10.29 4.82
N CYS A 196 -0.71 8.99 4.69
CA CYS A 196 -0.08 8.21 5.75
C CYS A 196 1.33 8.74 6.11
N SER A 197 2.13 9.10 5.09
CA SER A 197 3.46 9.67 5.29
C SER A 197 3.44 11.04 6.01
N PHE A 198 2.41 11.84 5.79
CA PHE A 198 2.23 13.15 6.43
C PHE A 198 1.48 13.09 7.76
N ASN A 199 1.00 11.92 8.21
CA ASN A 199 0.21 11.77 9.43
C ASN A 199 0.87 12.39 10.67
N ALA A 200 2.18 12.17 10.84
CA ALA A 200 2.94 12.74 11.96
C ALA A 200 3.10 14.27 11.88
N VAL A 201 3.04 14.84 10.68
CA VAL A 201 3.11 16.29 10.44
C VAL A 201 1.75 16.94 10.69
N ASP A 202 0.67 16.31 10.24
CA ASP A 202 -0.70 16.83 10.40
C ASP A 202 -1.11 16.86 11.90
N ASN A 203 -0.63 15.89 12.69
CA ASN A 203 -0.89 15.80 14.13
C ASN A 203 0.27 16.32 14.99
N ILE A 204 1.08 17.27 14.48
CA ILE A 204 2.28 17.75 15.18
C ILE A 204 1.98 18.33 16.57
N SER A 205 0.82 18.98 16.77
CA SER A 205 0.42 19.54 18.06
C SER A 205 0.20 18.45 19.09
N GLU A 206 -0.49 17.37 18.75
CA GLU A 206 -0.69 16.21 19.62
C GLU A 206 0.62 15.43 19.85
N LEU A 207 1.41 15.28 18.79
CA LEU A 207 2.70 14.60 18.83
C LEU A 207 3.68 15.27 19.81
N PHE A 208 3.80 16.60 19.79
CA PHE A 208 4.75 17.36 20.63
C PHE A 208 4.19 17.82 21.98
N GLY A 209 3.20 17.11 22.52
CA GLY A 209 2.74 17.32 23.91
C GLY A 209 1.53 18.23 24.07
N GLY A 210 0.81 18.53 23.00
CA GLY A 210 -0.54 19.07 23.08
C GLY A 210 -1.47 18.10 23.80
N VAL A 211 -2.49 18.66 24.46
CA VAL A 211 -3.58 17.87 25.04
C VAL A 211 -4.34 17.24 23.88
N GLY A 212 -4.34 15.91 23.80
CA GLY A 212 -5.14 15.19 22.81
C GLY A 212 -6.62 15.34 23.14
N TYR A 213 -7.45 15.47 22.11
CA TYR A 213 -8.90 15.46 22.27
C TYR A 213 -9.47 14.30 21.47
N VAL A 214 -10.27 13.46 22.14
CA VAL A 214 -11.00 12.38 21.48
C VAL A 214 -12.48 12.65 21.70
N ASN A 215 -13.22 12.92 20.62
CA ASN A 215 -14.62 13.26 20.67
C ASN A 215 -14.91 14.46 21.62
N GLY A 216 -14.01 15.45 21.63
CA GLY A 216 -14.10 16.64 22.48
C GLY A 216 -13.68 16.46 23.95
N GLU A 217 -13.27 15.27 24.37
CA GLU A 217 -12.79 15.00 25.73
C GLU A 217 -11.26 14.95 25.79
N VAL A 218 -10.70 15.47 26.89
CA VAL A 218 -9.25 15.42 27.15
C VAL A 218 -8.78 13.97 27.21
N SER A 219 -7.77 13.69 26.40
CA SER A 219 -7.17 12.39 26.22
C SER A 219 -5.66 12.51 26.33
N GLU A 220 -5.05 11.58 27.05
CA GLU A 220 -3.61 11.33 27.02
C GLU A 220 -3.11 11.07 25.59
N ASN A 221 -2.01 11.70 25.19
CA ASN A 221 -1.40 11.45 23.87
C ASN A 221 -0.45 10.23 23.92
N ASP A 222 -0.15 9.64 22.77
CA ASP A 222 0.70 8.44 22.69
C ASP A 222 2.12 8.68 23.24
N ALA A 223 2.65 9.90 23.05
CA ALA A 223 3.98 10.27 23.53
C ALA A 223 4.07 10.26 25.06
N MET A 224 3.02 10.71 25.74
CA MET A 224 2.86 10.61 27.20
C MET A 224 2.77 9.16 27.64
N ALA A 225 1.93 8.37 26.98
CA ALA A 225 1.78 6.96 27.32
C ALA A 225 3.12 6.20 27.20
N VAL A 226 3.93 6.48 26.17
CA VAL A 226 5.25 5.86 26.03
C VAL A 226 6.25 6.40 27.06
N ALA A 227 6.24 7.70 27.36
CA ALA A 227 7.10 8.27 28.38
C ALA A 227 6.80 7.70 29.78
N GLU A 228 5.54 7.41 30.11
CA GLU A 228 5.16 6.77 31.38
C GLU A 228 5.69 5.33 31.47
N GLN A 229 5.70 4.59 30.36
CA GLN A 229 6.09 3.17 30.35
C GLN A 229 7.60 2.95 30.16
N TRP A 230 8.24 3.75 29.31
CA TRP A 230 9.65 3.60 28.92
C TRP A 230 10.56 4.68 29.51
N GLY A 231 10.00 5.71 30.13
CA GLY A 231 10.74 6.88 30.59
C GLY A 231 11.05 7.88 29.46
N GLY A 232 11.80 8.93 29.80
CA GLY A 232 12.13 10.02 28.90
C GLY A 232 11.05 11.11 28.83
N THR A 233 11.14 11.99 27.84
CA THR A 233 10.18 13.08 27.64
C THR A 233 9.27 12.80 26.44
N ASN A 234 8.05 13.31 26.47
CA ASN A 234 7.10 13.19 25.36
C ASN A 234 7.70 13.73 24.05
N ILE A 235 8.41 14.87 24.13
CA ILE A 235 9.06 15.52 22.98
C ILE A 235 10.17 14.65 22.39
N MET A 236 10.90 13.89 23.21
CA MET A 236 11.92 12.96 22.73
C MET A 236 11.29 11.87 21.87
N TRP A 237 10.24 11.20 22.36
CA TRP A 237 9.53 10.15 21.61
C TRP A 237 8.84 10.70 20.35
N ALA A 238 8.20 11.87 20.46
CA ALA A 238 7.64 12.62 19.35
C ALA A 238 8.66 12.85 18.22
N SER A 239 9.86 13.29 18.59
CA SER A 239 10.95 13.58 17.67
C SER A 239 11.51 12.31 17.03
N ILE A 240 11.64 11.22 17.79
CA ILE A 240 12.04 9.91 17.27
C ILE A 240 11.05 9.41 16.23
N TRP A 241 9.74 9.47 16.51
CA TRP A 241 8.71 9.02 15.56
C TRP A 241 8.62 9.92 14.33
N PHE A 242 8.79 11.23 14.52
CA PHE A 242 8.85 12.17 13.41
C PHE A 242 10.01 11.86 12.45
N VAL A 243 11.23 11.69 12.98
CA VAL A 243 12.41 11.31 12.18
C VAL A 243 12.20 9.94 11.53
N PHE A 244 11.65 8.97 12.26
CA PHE A 244 11.33 7.65 11.71
C PHE A 244 10.35 7.74 10.54
N ALA A 245 9.29 8.55 10.65
CA ALA A 245 8.33 8.77 9.59
C ALA A 245 8.96 9.42 8.35
N LEU A 246 9.89 10.37 8.53
CA LEU A 246 10.66 10.96 7.44
C LEU A 246 11.56 9.94 6.75
N VAL A 247 12.27 9.09 7.50
CA VAL A 247 13.12 8.03 6.96
C VAL A 247 12.29 7.02 6.17
N CYS A 248 11.19 6.54 6.73
CA CYS A 248 10.24 5.64 6.05
C CYS A 248 9.72 6.25 4.74
N SER A 249 9.34 7.52 4.77
CA SER A 249 8.87 8.24 3.58
C SER A 249 9.98 8.40 2.53
N ALA A 250 11.21 8.72 2.95
CA ALA A 250 12.37 8.80 2.07
C ALA A 250 12.70 7.45 1.42
N ILE A 251 12.68 6.35 2.18
CA ILE A 251 12.87 5.00 1.66
C ILE A 251 11.80 4.67 0.63
N GLY A 252 10.52 4.89 0.95
CA GLY A 252 9.41 4.66 0.04
C GLY A 252 9.50 5.49 -1.24
N LEU A 253 9.99 6.73 -1.15
CA LEU A 253 10.15 7.62 -2.29
C LEU A 253 11.32 7.20 -3.19
N LEU A 254 12.47 6.88 -2.61
CA LEU A 254 13.71 6.56 -3.32
C LEU A 254 13.73 5.14 -3.91
N PHE A 255 13.23 4.15 -3.18
CA PHE A 255 13.35 2.73 -3.53
C PHE A 255 12.08 2.10 -4.14
N ALA A 256 11.17 2.91 -4.70
CA ALA A 256 9.94 2.37 -5.25
C ALA A 256 10.15 1.39 -6.41
N PHE A 257 9.51 0.23 -6.28
CA PHE A 257 9.61 -0.89 -7.22
C PHE A 257 9.02 -0.52 -8.58
N ASP A 258 9.90 -0.42 -9.58
CA ASP A 258 9.52 -0.04 -10.95
C ASP A 258 9.09 -1.25 -11.78
N GLY A 259 7.89 -1.75 -11.51
CA GLY A 259 7.30 -2.86 -12.28
C GLY A 259 6.78 -2.46 -13.67
N ILE A 260 6.67 -1.16 -13.96
CA ILE A 260 6.15 -0.66 -15.25
C ILE A 260 7.25 -0.66 -16.32
N THR A 261 8.44 -0.18 -15.94
CA THR A 261 9.58 -0.11 -16.86
C THR A 261 9.97 -1.51 -17.33
N TYR A 262 10.00 -2.49 -16.41
CA TYR A 262 10.31 -3.90 -16.73
C TYR A 262 9.38 -4.47 -17.83
N LYS A 263 8.06 -4.38 -17.63
CA LYS A 263 7.08 -4.87 -18.61
C LYS A 263 7.18 -4.12 -19.94
N LYS A 264 7.42 -2.81 -19.95
CA LYS A 264 7.57 -2.05 -21.20
C LYS A 264 8.78 -2.50 -22.03
N HIS A 265 9.89 -2.88 -21.39
CA HIS A 265 11.06 -3.45 -22.09
C HIS A 265 10.76 -4.83 -22.68
N GLU A 266 10.05 -5.68 -21.94
CA GLU A 266 9.64 -7.02 -22.40
C GLU A 266 8.75 -6.94 -23.66
N TRP A 267 7.74 -6.07 -23.64
CA TRP A 267 6.86 -5.86 -24.81
C TRP A 267 7.63 -5.29 -26.01
N ARG A 268 8.55 -4.35 -25.80
CA ARG A 268 9.41 -3.82 -26.88
C ARG A 268 10.32 -4.87 -27.49
N GLN A 269 10.90 -5.74 -26.67
CA GLN A 269 11.72 -6.85 -27.17
C GLN A 269 10.87 -7.85 -27.96
N LYS A 270 9.67 -8.18 -27.46
CA LYS A 270 8.76 -9.10 -28.14
C LYS A 270 8.28 -8.56 -29.50
N SER A 271 7.84 -7.30 -29.56
CA SER A 271 7.46 -6.65 -30.82
C SER A 271 8.64 -6.47 -31.79
N SER A 272 9.86 -6.27 -31.28
CA SER A 272 11.06 -6.21 -32.12
C SER A 272 11.47 -7.58 -32.66
N ASN A 273 11.19 -8.67 -31.95
CA ASN A 273 11.46 -10.03 -32.44
C ASN A 273 10.38 -10.46 -33.45
N GLU A 274 9.10 -10.18 -33.19
CA GLU A 274 8.00 -10.48 -34.13
C GLU A 274 8.15 -9.69 -35.45
N GLY A 275 8.63 -8.43 -35.40
CA GLY A 275 8.92 -7.63 -36.59
C GLY A 275 10.13 -8.11 -37.41
N LYS A 276 11.02 -8.92 -36.83
CA LYS A 276 12.14 -9.55 -37.55
C LYS A 276 11.76 -10.88 -38.19
N GLU A 277 10.76 -11.56 -37.66
CA GLU A 277 10.31 -12.88 -38.14
C GLU A 277 9.36 -12.78 -39.35
N HIS A 278 8.73 -11.62 -39.57
CA HIS A 278 7.82 -11.35 -40.69
C HIS A 278 8.47 -10.61 -41.88
N GLN A 279 9.79 -10.46 -41.91
CA GLN A 279 10.49 -10.12 -43.15
C GLN A 279 10.80 -11.42 -43.91
N PRO A 280 10.04 -11.80 -44.96
CA PRO A 280 10.52 -12.84 -45.85
C PRO A 280 11.86 -12.35 -46.40
N ASN A 281 12.90 -13.18 -46.26
CA ASN A 281 14.22 -12.95 -46.82
C ASN A 281 14.05 -12.44 -48.25
N ALA A 282 14.36 -11.16 -48.46
CA ALA A 282 14.46 -10.60 -49.79
C ALA A 282 15.67 -11.25 -50.44
N ILE A 283 15.43 -12.38 -51.11
CA ILE A 283 16.36 -12.99 -52.04
C ILE A 283 16.59 -11.93 -53.12
N SER A 284 17.81 -11.40 -53.17
CA SER A 284 18.30 -10.60 -54.27
C SER A 284 18.27 -11.46 -55.54
N VAL A 285 17.26 -11.27 -56.38
CA VAL A 285 17.23 -11.85 -57.72
C VAL A 285 17.68 -10.77 -58.69
N ASP A 286 18.87 -10.99 -59.23
CA ASP A 286 19.46 -10.26 -60.33
C ASP A 286 18.51 -10.18 -61.55
N SER A 287 18.58 -9.03 -62.21
CA SER A 287 17.91 -8.73 -63.46
C SER A 287 18.34 -9.66 -64.59
N GLN A 288 17.40 -10.31 -65.29
CA GLN A 288 17.51 -10.56 -66.73
C GLN A 288 16.20 -11.03 -67.41
N LYS A 289 15.78 -10.22 -68.39
CA LYS A 289 15.07 -10.51 -69.66
C LYS A 289 13.66 -11.14 -69.70
N ALA A 290 12.82 -10.40 -70.43
CA ALA A 290 11.54 -10.79 -71.02
C ALA A 290 11.69 -11.87 -72.11
N ASP A 291 10.66 -12.72 -72.27
CA ASP A 291 9.79 -12.74 -73.47
C ASP A 291 8.77 -13.91 -73.48
N SER A 292 7.54 -13.58 -73.84
CA SER A 292 6.54 -14.34 -74.64
C SER A 292 5.82 -15.64 -74.17
N ALA A 293 4.48 -15.54 -74.29
CA ALA A 293 3.51 -16.49 -74.90
C ALA A 293 2.92 -17.71 -74.15
N THR A 294 1.63 -17.54 -73.76
CA THR A 294 0.40 -18.31 -74.12
C THR A 294 0.28 -19.85 -73.96
N TYR A 295 -0.94 -20.26 -73.54
CA TYR A 295 -1.62 -21.59 -73.57
C TYR A 295 -1.27 -22.53 -72.38
N LEU A 296 -2.15 -23.37 -71.76
CA LEU A 296 -3.44 -24.01 -72.10
C LEU A 296 -4.09 -24.62 -70.83
N LYS A 297 -5.30 -25.18 -71.00
CA LYS A 297 -6.28 -25.72 -70.04
C LYS A 297 -6.14 -27.25 -69.79
N VAL A 298 -6.57 -27.72 -68.60
CA VAL A 298 -7.23 -29.03 -68.26
C VAL A 298 -6.41 -30.32 -68.01
N GLY A 299 -6.78 -31.05 -66.93
CA GLY A 299 -6.61 -32.51 -66.67
C GLY A 299 -6.03 -32.82 -65.27
N ALA A 300 -6.79 -33.22 -64.23
CA ALA A 300 -7.48 -34.48 -63.90
C ALA A 300 -6.60 -35.62 -63.29
N SER A 301 -7.02 -36.13 -62.11
CA SER A 301 -6.75 -37.47 -61.51
C SER A 301 -5.36 -37.68 -60.84
N THR A 302 -5.12 -38.34 -59.68
CA THR A 302 -5.82 -39.45 -58.97
C THR A 302 -5.26 -39.68 -57.52
N SER A 303 -6.14 -40.20 -56.63
CA SER A 303 -5.94 -41.19 -55.52
C SER A 303 -5.01 -40.97 -54.29
N GLN A 304 -5.61 -40.61 -53.12
CA GLN A 304 -5.98 -41.42 -51.91
C GLN A 304 -5.15 -42.68 -51.52
N PRO A 305 -4.96 -43.08 -50.21
CA PRO A 305 -6.13 -43.42 -49.36
C PRO A 305 -6.17 -43.24 -47.81
N TRP A 306 -7.42 -42.95 -47.33
CA TRP A 306 -8.25 -43.52 -46.22
C TRP A 306 -7.63 -43.69 -44.79
N VAL A 307 -8.28 -43.37 -43.65
CA VAL A 307 -9.51 -43.98 -43.06
C VAL A 307 -10.17 -43.07 -41.99
N LYS A 308 -11.52 -43.20 -41.89
CA LYS A 308 -12.50 -42.53 -40.99
C LYS A 308 -12.61 -43.17 -39.59
N ASN A 309 -12.88 -42.34 -38.55
CA ASN A 309 -14.00 -42.29 -37.55
C ASN A 309 -14.71 -43.60 -37.07
N PRO A 310 -15.62 -43.63 -36.05
CA PRO A 310 -16.04 -42.72 -34.95
C PRO A 310 -16.35 -43.46 -33.60
N HIS A 311 -16.98 -42.77 -32.61
CA HIS A 311 -18.05 -43.18 -31.63
C HIS A 311 -17.82 -42.54 -30.24
N LYS A 312 -18.63 -41.60 -29.70
CA LYS A 312 -20.04 -41.53 -29.22
C LYS A 312 -20.29 -42.05 -27.78
N ALA A 313 -20.65 -41.09 -26.91
CA ALA A 313 -21.57 -41.12 -25.74
C ALA A 313 -21.27 -41.96 -24.46
N SER A 314 -21.29 -41.30 -23.29
CA SER A 314 -22.33 -41.45 -22.22
C SER A 314 -21.87 -40.83 -20.87
N GLU A 315 -22.83 -40.26 -20.14
CA GLU A 315 -22.74 -39.79 -18.74
C GLU A 315 -22.50 -40.95 -17.74
N PRO A 316 -22.15 -40.65 -16.47
CA PRO A 316 -23.16 -40.85 -15.43
C PRO A 316 -23.15 -39.82 -14.27
N THR A 317 -24.19 -39.99 -13.46
CA THR A 317 -24.82 -39.20 -12.40
C THR A 317 -24.20 -39.28 -10.99
N SER A 318 -24.59 -38.29 -10.17
CA SER A 318 -24.92 -38.31 -8.72
C SER A 318 -23.89 -38.79 -7.67
N GLY A 319 -23.65 -37.93 -6.68
CA GLY A 319 -23.05 -38.30 -5.39
C GLY A 319 -23.17 -37.16 -4.38
N ASP A 320 -24.09 -37.34 -3.43
CA ASP A 320 -24.42 -36.45 -2.31
C ASP A 320 -23.25 -36.20 -1.34
N TYR A 321 -23.18 -34.99 -0.77
CA TYR A 321 -22.40 -34.72 0.44
C TYR A 321 -23.35 -34.28 1.56
N GLN A 322 -23.61 -35.19 2.49
CA GLN A 322 -24.38 -34.99 3.72
C GLN A 322 -23.50 -34.43 4.85
N LEU A 323 -24.18 -33.70 5.73
CA LEU A 323 -23.74 -33.13 7.00
C LEU A 323 -23.69 -34.21 8.09
N ASP A 324 -22.60 -34.30 8.85
CA ASP A 324 -22.57 -35.06 10.10
C ASP A 324 -22.68 -34.12 11.31
N ASN A 325 -23.81 -34.25 12.01
CA ASN A 325 -24.06 -33.82 13.39
C ASN A 325 -24.05 -35.08 14.26
N VAL A 326 -23.15 -35.14 15.26
CA VAL A 326 -23.11 -36.12 16.36
C VAL A 326 -22.24 -35.45 17.46
N ASP A 327 -22.55 -35.27 18.73
CA ASP A 327 -23.67 -35.61 19.62
C ASP A 327 -23.67 -34.59 20.80
N ASN A 328 -24.85 -34.33 21.35
CA ASN A 328 -25.06 -33.74 22.68
C ASN A 328 -25.22 -34.87 23.71
N ASP A 329 -24.97 -34.51 24.97
CA ASP A 329 -25.31 -35.22 26.23
C ASP A 329 -24.23 -36.14 26.84
N VAL A 330 -23.44 -35.57 27.77
CA VAL A 330 -23.29 -36.16 29.10
C VAL A 330 -23.36 -35.06 30.18
N LEU A 331 -24.20 -35.37 31.17
CA LEU A 331 -24.74 -34.60 32.26
C LEU A 331 -23.75 -34.20 33.38
N ASN A 332 -24.05 -33.07 34.01
CA ASN A 332 -24.01 -32.75 35.45
C ASN A 332 -22.83 -33.25 36.30
N GLY A 333 -22.05 -32.29 36.84
CA GLY A 333 -21.11 -32.56 37.93
C GLY A 333 -20.61 -31.29 38.62
N THR A 334 -21.37 -30.83 39.62
CA THR A 334 -20.91 -30.22 40.88
C THR A 334 -19.94 -29.03 40.83
N GLY A 335 -20.43 -27.89 41.33
CA GLY A 335 -19.63 -26.69 41.57
C GLY A 335 -18.49 -26.92 42.56
N VAL A 336 -17.25 -26.81 42.08
CA VAL A 336 -16.04 -26.54 42.88
C VAL A 336 -15.02 -25.66 42.12
N GLN A 337 -15.34 -25.12 40.92
CA GLN A 337 -14.38 -24.32 40.13
C GLN A 337 -14.59 -22.79 40.14
N SER A 338 -15.47 -22.24 40.98
CA SER A 338 -15.74 -20.80 41.04
C SER A 338 -14.80 -19.98 41.93
N GLU A 339 -13.85 -20.60 42.65
CA GLU A 339 -12.96 -19.90 43.60
C GLU A 339 -11.47 -19.91 43.21
N LEU A 340 -11.05 -20.67 42.19
CA LEU A 340 -9.63 -20.72 41.75
C LEU A 340 -9.32 -19.90 40.49
N LEU A 341 -10.31 -19.27 39.85
CA LEU A 341 -10.12 -18.37 38.71
C LEU A 341 -10.06 -16.87 39.09
N LYS A 342 -10.12 -16.52 40.38
CA LYS A 342 -10.08 -15.13 40.88
C LYS A 342 -8.67 -14.55 41.11
N LYS A 343 -7.60 -15.26 40.76
CA LYS A 343 -6.22 -14.76 40.80
C LYS A 343 -5.50 -14.84 39.45
N LYS A 344 -6.11 -14.26 38.41
CA LYS A 344 -5.33 -13.66 37.32
C LYS A 344 -5.58 -12.16 37.38
N ASN A 345 -4.53 -11.41 37.68
CA ASN A 345 -4.53 -9.95 37.63
C ASN A 345 -4.77 -9.50 36.19
N PHE A 346 -6.03 -9.49 35.75
CA PHE A 346 -6.47 -8.86 34.52
C PHE A 346 -6.46 -7.35 34.76
N TRP A 347 -5.35 -6.71 34.40
CA TRP A 347 -5.28 -5.25 34.32
C TRP A 347 -5.81 -4.81 32.96
N THR A 348 -7.03 -4.31 32.94
CA THR A 348 -7.56 -3.54 31.80
C THR A 348 -6.75 -2.25 31.68
N TRP A 349 -6.07 -2.04 30.55
CA TRP A 349 -5.52 -0.72 30.25
C TRP A 349 -6.68 0.23 29.98
N ARG A 350 -6.84 1.21 30.87
CA ARG A 350 -7.79 2.31 30.79
C ARG A 350 -6.93 3.56 30.67
N LYS A 351 -7.17 4.38 29.65
CA LYS A 351 -6.73 5.77 29.63
C LYS A 351 -7.21 6.41 30.95
N LYS A 352 -6.27 6.69 31.86
CA LYS A 352 -6.58 6.91 33.28
C LYS A 352 -7.42 8.18 33.40
N GLN A 353 -8.72 8.04 33.64
CA GLN A 353 -9.57 9.15 34.03
C GLN A 353 -9.12 9.61 35.42
N SER A 354 -8.44 10.75 35.48
CA SER A 354 -8.23 11.48 36.73
C SER A 354 -9.57 12.10 37.14
N ASN A 355 -10.21 11.53 38.15
CA ASN A 355 -11.25 12.20 38.91
C ASN A 355 -10.72 12.38 40.33
N LYS A 356 -10.36 13.65 40.62
CA LYS A 356 -10.13 14.32 41.91
C LYS A 356 -9.29 13.62 42.99
#